data_AF-A0A6L6LX15-F1
#
_entry.id   AF-A0A6L6LX15-F1
#
_cell.length_a   1.000
_cell.length_b   1.000
_cell.length_c   1.000
_cell.angle_alpha   90.00
_cell.angle_beta   90.00
_cell.angle_gamma   90.00
#
_symmetry.space_group_name_H-M   'P 1'
#
loop_
_entity.id
_entity.type
_entity.pdbx_description
1 polymer ?
#
loop_
_entity_poly.entity_id
_entity_poly.type
_entity_poly.pdbx_seq_one_letter_code
_entity_poly.pdbx_strand_id
1 'polypeptide(L)'
;MASAYKQTDEAAMAEEISDSMDICDVTQNKHLLWFRRILDEHFEGIIAHATFNISAGRIEGMNNKIKTLRCNGYDYPDDDYFFLKLFDVSRKPCIRNPSSHSFYD
;
A
#
# COMPACT_ATOMS: atom_id res chain seq x y z
N MET A 1 -16.00 -5.94 6.12
CA MET A 1 -14.74 -5.36 5.61
C MET A 1 -13.63 -5.18 6.64
N ALA A 2 -13.67 -4.23 7.59
CA ALA A 2 -12.54 -4.07 8.53
C ALA A 2 -12.31 -5.28 9.47
N SER A 3 -13.34 -6.12 9.66
CA SER A 3 -13.25 -7.40 10.36
C SER A 3 -12.48 -8.45 9.52
N ALA A 4 -12.87 -8.64 8.25
CA ALA A 4 -12.19 -9.53 7.30
C ALA A 4 -10.66 -9.38 7.30
N TYR A 5 -10.13 -8.15 7.28
CA TYR A 5 -8.68 -7.91 7.26
C TYR A 5 -7.94 -8.24 8.58
N LYS A 6 -8.66 -8.64 9.63
CA LYS A 6 -8.08 -9.19 10.88
C LYS A 6 -7.95 -10.71 10.84
N GLN A 7 -8.57 -11.38 9.87
CA GLN A 7 -8.50 -12.82 9.73
C GLN A 7 -7.10 -13.24 9.28
N THR A 8 -6.67 -14.41 9.76
CA THR A 8 -5.36 -15.01 9.45
C THR A 8 -5.50 -16.26 8.56
N ASP A 9 -6.73 -16.61 8.22
CA ASP A 9 -7.09 -17.73 7.36
C ASP A 9 -7.81 -17.22 6.11
N GLU A 10 -7.43 -17.74 4.95
CA GLU A 10 -7.95 -17.30 3.66
C GLU A 10 -9.43 -17.66 3.51
N ALA A 11 -9.86 -18.83 4.01
CA ALA A 11 -11.25 -19.25 3.90
C ALA A 11 -12.18 -18.36 4.74
N ALA A 12 -11.80 -18.05 5.99
CA ALA A 12 -12.54 -17.13 6.83
C ALA A 12 -12.60 -15.70 6.25
N MET A 13 -11.50 -15.23 5.64
CA MET A 13 -11.48 -13.93 4.97
C MET A 13 -12.35 -13.92 3.70
N ALA A 14 -12.33 -15.01 2.92
CA ALA A 14 -13.13 -15.18 1.72
C ALA A 14 -14.62 -15.09 2.04
N GLU A 15 -15.08 -15.79 3.07
CA GLU A 15 -16.49 -15.78 3.51
C GLU A 15 -16.96 -14.35 3.83
N GLU A 16 -16.22 -13.60 4.67
CA GLU A 16 -16.59 -12.23 5.02
C GLU A 16 -16.60 -11.26 3.82
N ILE A 17 -15.72 -11.48 2.83
CA ILE A 17 -15.66 -10.66 1.61
C ILE A 17 -16.81 -11.02 0.68
N SER A 18 -17.13 -12.31 0.52
CA SER A 18 -18.28 -12.77 -0.25
C SER A 18 -19.59 -12.21 0.32
N ASP A 19 -19.79 -12.26 1.64
CA ASP A 19 -20.94 -11.62 2.30
C ASP A 19 -21.02 -10.12 1.98
N SER A 20 -19.87 -9.44 1.96
CA SER A 20 -19.82 -8.01 1.61
C SER A 20 -20.18 -7.75 0.15
N MET A 21 -19.80 -8.66 -0.77
CA MET A 21 -20.17 -8.58 -2.20
C MET A 21 -21.66 -8.81 -2.41
N ASP A 22 -22.26 -9.76 -1.70
CA ASP A 22 -23.69 -10.03 -1.76
C ASP A 22 -24.52 -8.83 -1.29
N ILE A 23 -24.10 -8.15 -0.21
CA ILE A 23 -24.73 -6.91 0.25
C ILE A 23 -24.65 -5.82 -0.84
N CYS A 24 -23.51 -5.72 -1.55
CA CYS A 24 -23.35 -4.76 -2.63
C CYS A 24 -24.29 -5.05 -3.82
N ASP A 25 -24.49 -6.33 -4.15
CA ASP A 25 -25.39 -6.77 -5.21
C ASP A 25 -26.86 -6.50 -4.86
N VAL A 26 -27.28 -6.76 -3.62
CA VAL A 26 -28.67 -6.51 -3.17
C VAL A 26 -29.01 -5.02 -3.15
N THR A 27 -28.05 -4.15 -2.82
CA THR A 27 -28.31 -2.71 -2.67
C THR A 27 -28.60 -2.00 -4.01
N GLN A 28 -28.23 -2.60 -5.16
CA GLN A 28 -28.44 -2.07 -6.52
C GLN A 28 -27.95 -0.62 -6.73
N ASN A 29 -27.03 -0.16 -5.88
CA ASN A 29 -26.41 1.15 -6.00
C ASN A 29 -25.24 1.06 -6.98
N LYS A 30 -25.21 1.93 -8.00
CA LYS A 30 -24.15 1.94 -9.02
C LYS A 30 -22.72 1.95 -8.45
N HIS A 31 -22.49 2.70 -7.36
CA HIS A 31 -21.17 2.77 -6.71
C HIS A 31 -20.80 1.47 -6.00
N LEU A 32 -21.78 0.80 -5.36
CA LEU A 32 -21.56 -0.47 -4.69
C LEU A 32 -21.38 -1.62 -5.69
N LEU A 33 -22.10 -1.60 -6.81
CA LEU A 33 -21.89 -2.56 -7.90
C LEU A 33 -20.51 -2.40 -8.55
N TRP A 34 -20.02 -1.16 -8.70
CA TRP A 34 -18.65 -0.91 -9.13
C TRP A 34 -17.62 -1.41 -8.12
N PHE A 35 -17.85 -1.16 -6.83
CA PHE A 35 -16.97 -1.66 -5.78
C PHE A 35 -16.94 -3.19 -5.73
N ARG A 36 -18.09 -3.85 -5.88
CA ARG A 36 -18.20 -5.31 -5.98
C ARG A 36 -17.40 -5.86 -7.15
N ARG A 37 -17.39 -5.20 -8.31
CA ARG A 37 -16.56 -5.61 -9.46
C ARG A 37 -15.07 -5.57 -9.14
N ILE A 38 -14.62 -4.55 -8.40
CA ILE A 38 -13.21 -4.46 -7.96
C ILE A 38 -12.86 -5.61 -7.01
N LEU A 39 -13.77 -5.93 -6.07
CA LEU A 39 -13.56 -7.05 -5.16
C LEU A 39 -13.48 -8.38 -5.91
N ASP A 40 -14.34 -8.58 -6.90
CA ASP A 40 -14.37 -9.77 -7.75
C ASP A 40 -13.08 -9.92 -8.57
N GLU A 41 -12.65 -8.84 -9.24
CA GLU A 41 -11.42 -8.82 -10.05
C GLU A 41 -10.14 -9.08 -9.22
N HIS A 42 -10.12 -8.67 -7.95
CA HIS A 42 -8.96 -8.78 -7.07
C HIS A 42 -9.14 -9.80 -5.94
N PHE A 43 -10.16 -10.65 -5.99
CA PHE A 43 -10.58 -11.50 -4.87
C PHE A 43 -9.43 -12.35 -4.33
N GLU A 44 -8.74 -13.07 -5.22
CA GLU A 44 -7.57 -13.91 -4.90
C GLU A 44 -6.44 -13.14 -4.19
N GLY A 45 -6.14 -11.93 -4.67
CA GLY A 45 -5.10 -11.09 -4.07
C GLY A 45 -5.50 -10.55 -2.69
N ILE A 46 -6.79 -10.32 -2.48
CA ILE A 46 -7.30 -9.85 -1.18
C ILE A 46 -7.26 -11.00 -0.17
N ILE A 47 -7.72 -12.20 -0.51
CA ILE A 47 -7.70 -13.34 0.44
C ILE A 47 -6.27 -13.77 0.77
N ALA A 48 -5.33 -13.70 -0.19
CA ALA A 48 -3.92 -14.00 0.02
C ALA A 48 -3.27 -13.07 1.08
N HIS A 49 -3.87 -11.91 1.39
CA HIS A 49 -3.43 -11.05 2.49
C HIS A 49 -3.52 -11.76 3.86
N ALA A 50 -4.47 -12.69 4.04
CA ALA A 50 -4.63 -13.45 5.28
C ALA A 50 -3.38 -14.28 5.58
N THR A 51 -2.83 -14.95 4.57
CA THR A 51 -1.60 -15.74 4.67
C THR A 51 -0.35 -14.85 4.62
N PHE A 52 -0.33 -13.90 3.68
CA PHE A 52 0.81 -13.02 3.43
C PHE A 52 0.47 -11.58 3.82
N ASN A 53 0.56 -11.29 5.11
CA ASN A 53 0.29 -9.95 5.61
C ASN A 53 1.39 -8.96 5.15
N ILE A 54 1.08 -8.18 4.11
CA ILE A 54 1.93 -7.11 3.61
C ILE A 54 1.46 -5.78 4.19
N SER A 55 2.25 -5.20 5.10
CA SER A 55 1.96 -3.87 5.62
C SER A 55 2.13 -2.78 4.55
N ALA A 56 1.06 -2.02 4.31
CA ALA A 56 1.06 -0.85 3.43
C ALA A 56 2.10 0.20 3.86
N GLY A 57 2.39 0.33 5.16
CA GLY A 57 3.29 1.37 5.68
C GLY A 57 4.73 1.26 5.16
N ARG A 58 5.21 0.05 4.86
CA ARG A 58 6.54 -0.14 4.27
C ARG A 58 6.58 0.36 2.82
N ILE A 59 5.55 0.04 2.04
CA ILE A 59 5.42 0.45 0.64
C ILE A 59 5.21 1.96 0.55
N GLU A 60 4.34 2.52 1.39
CA GLU A 60 4.11 3.96 1.48
C GLU A 60 5.38 4.73 1.84
N GLY A 61 6.14 4.24 2.82
CA GLY A 61 7.44 4.82 3.18
C GLY A 61 8.43 4.80 2.03
N MET A 62 8.46 3.73 1.23
CA MET A 62 9.29 3.66 0.02
C MET A 62 8.83 4.65 -1.05
N ASN A 63 7.52 4.75 -1.30
CA ASN A 63 6.95 5.69 -2.26
C ASN A 63 7.28 7.14 -1.88
N ASN A 64 7.24 7.47 -0.58
CA ASN A 64 7.65 8.78 -0.11
C ASN A 64 9.15 9.03 -0.33
N LYS A 65 10.02 8.06 -0.02
CA LYS A 65 11.47 8.14 -0.28
C LYS A 65 11.75 8.38 -1.78
N ILE A 66 11.10 7.64 -2.68
CA ILE A 66 11.21 7.79 -4.14
C ILE A 66 10.78 9.20 -4.55
N LYS A 67 9.62 9.66 -4.06
CA LYS A 67 9.08 10.99 -4.37
C LYS A 67 10.03 12.10 -3.92
N THR A 68 10.55 12.03 -2.69
CA THR A 68 11.52 13.00 -2.18
C THR A 68 12.83 12.96 -2.97
N LEU A 69 13.34 11.78 -3.30
CA LEU A 69 14.58 11.64 -4.06
C LEU A 69 14.47 12.26 -5.45
N ARG A 70 13.35 12.02 -6.16
CA ARG A 70 13.06 12.65 -7.46
C ARG A 70 12.88 14.17 -7.37
N CYS A 71 12.33 14.68 -6.27
CA CYS A 71 12.16 16.13 -6.07
C CYS A 71 13.50 16.84 -5.81
N ASN A 72 14.40 16.18 -5.08
CA ASN A 72 15.69 16.76 -4.67
C ASN A 72 16.78 16.64 -5.74
N GLY A 73 16.70 15.64 -6.63
CA GLY A 73 17.66 15.41 -7.69
C GLY A 73 17.08 15.75 -9.06
N TYR A 74 17.26 16.99 -9.51
CA TYR A 74 17.19 17.27 -10.94
C TYR A 74 18.45 16.68 -11.61
N ASP A 75 18.26 15.88 -12.66
CA ASP A 75 19.27 15.25 -13.51
C ASP A 75 20.15 14.17 -12.87
N TYR A 76 19.53 13.04 -12.48
CA TYR A 76 20.29 11.81 -12.36
C TYR A 76 20.84 11.39 -13.73
N PRO A 77 22.12 10.99 -13.85
CA PRO A 77 22.73 10.65 -15.14
C PRO A 77 22.01 9.52 -15.90
N ASP A 78 21.45 8.56 -15.15
CA ASP A 78 20.71 7.41 -15.64
C ASP A 78 19.86 6.80 -14.50
N ASP A 79 19.02 5.82 -14.87
CA ASP A 79 18.17 5.10 -13.92
C ASP A 79 18.98 4.23 -12.95
N ASP A 80 20.13 3.68 -13.38
CA ASP A 80 20.97 2.81 -12.53
C ASP A 80 21.53 3.60 -11.34
N TYR A 81 21.99 4.83 -11.57
CA TYR A 81 22.44 5.74 -10.53
C TYR A 81 21.30 6.20 -9.64
N PHE A 82 20.10 6.41 -10.18
CA PHE A 82 18.90 6.66 -9.38
C PHE A 82 18.58 5.48 -8.45
N PHE A 83 18.63 4.25 -8.95
CA PHE A 83 18.41 3.04 -8.12
C PHE A 83 19.48 2.88 -7.05
N LEU A 84 20.75 3.20 -7.35
CA LEU A 84 21.82 3.20 -6.35
C LEU A 84 21.53 4.18 -5.21
N LYS A 85 21.12 5.42 -5.54
CA LYS A 85 20.70 6.41 -4.54
C LYS A 85 19.47 5.96 -3.77
N LEU A 86 18.52 5.31 -4.43
CA LEU A 86 17.32 4.76 -3.78
C LEU A 86 17.69 3.66 -2.77
N PHE A 87 18.62 2.77 -3.10
CA PHE A 87 19.12 1.75 -2.18
C PHE A 87 19.82 2.36 -0.97
N ASP A 88 20.61 3.41 -1.17
CA ASP A 88 21.26 4.11 -0.05
C ASP A 88 20.23 4.76 0.89
N VAL A 89 19.20 5.39 0.34
CA VAL A 89 18.13 6.01 1.14
C VAL A 89 17.23 4.96 1.80
N SER A 90 16.99 3.82 1.15
CA SER A 90 16.13 2.76 1.69
C SER A 90 16.76 2.11 2.93
N ARG A 91 18.08 1.95 2.95
CA ARG A 91 18.86 1.42 4.08
C ARG A 91 18.93 2.36 5.28
N LYS A 92 18.71 3.66 5.09
CA LYS A 92 18.71 4.63 6.20
C LYS A 92 17.48 4.42 7.11
N PRO A 93 17.67 4.40 8.44
CA PRO A 93 16.56 4.29 9.38
C PRO A 93 15.63 5.50 9.26
N CYS A 94 14.33 5.25 9.40
CA CYS A 94 13.33 6.32 9.43
C CYS A 94 13.49 7.13 10.72
N ILE A 95 13.95 8.38 10.63
CA ILE A 95 14.04 9.29 11.77
C ILE A 95 12.65 9.89 11.98
N ARG A 96 12.06 9.66 13.16
CA ARG A 96 10.77 10.27 13.55
C ARG A 96 11.04 11.68 14.07
N ASN A 97 10.29 12.65 13.58
CA ASN A 97 10.39 14.06 13.97
C ASN A 97 11.82 14.65 13.83
N PRO A 98 12.41 14.62 12.62
CA PRO A 98 13.70 15.29 12.40
C PRO A 98 13.54 16.79 12.66
N SER A 99 14.58 17.43 13.23
CA SER A 99 14.60 18.89 13.41
C SER A 99 14.25 19.59 12.10
N SER A 100 13.22 20.43 12.11
CA SER A 100 12.76 21.19 10.94
C SER A 100 13.70 22.33 10.54
N HIS A 101 14.63 22.68 11.41
CA HIS A 101 15.57 23.78 11.20
C HIS A 101 16.97 23.21 10.98
N SER A 102 17.55 23.55 9.82
CA SER A 102 18.99 23.46 9.62
C SER A 102 19.62 24.57 10.46
N PHE A 103 20.35 24.20 11.52
CA PHE A 103 21.26 25.14 12.15
C PHE A 103 22.34 25.47 11.12
N TYR A 104 22.30 26.69 10.59
CA TYR A 104 23.42 27.26 9.86
C TYR A 104 24.24 28.04 10.88
N ASP A 105 25.46 27.57 11.16
CA ASP A 105 26.50 28.36 11.83
C ASP A 105 27.16 29.33 10.83
#